data_AF-A0A426GCL6-F1
#
_entry.id   AF-A0A426GCL6-F1
#
_cell.length_a   1.000
_cell.length_b   1.000
_cell.length_c   1.000
_cell.angle_alpha   90.00
_cell.angle_beta   90.00
_cell.angle_gamma   90.00
#
_symmetry.space_group_name_H-M   'P 1'
#
loop_
_entity.id
_entity.type
_entity.pdbx_description
1 polymer ?
#
loop_
_entity_poly.entity_id
_entity_poly.type
_entity_poly.pdbx_seq_one_letter_code
_entity_poly.pdbx_strand_id
1 'polypeptide(L)'
;AELPHVVADHDCLYIVQHWRGWLAGSKGANPDQDTSVYEHGVLTDVHDELMRQVDGVLAAGVKPERIIIDPGLGFSKPGIEHNLPLLTGLETFRATGYPVLIGQSRKRFISAMLTEAGAA
;
A
#
# COMPACT_ATOMS: atom_id res chain seq x y z
N ALA A 1 -6.50 -0.02 16.92
CA ALA A 1 -5.15 -0.61 17.13
C ALA A 1 -5.22 -2.08 17.56
N GLU A 2 -6.33 -2.80 17.38
CA GLU A 2 -6.50 -4.15 17.96
C GLU A 2 -6.05 -5.30 17.05
N LEU A 3 -6.13 -5.14 15.73
CA LEU A 3 -5.89 -6.24 14.79
C LEU A 3 -4.46 -6.82 14.82
N PRO A 4 -3.38 -6.01 14.89
CA PRO A 4 -2.02 -6.57 14.95
C PRO A 4 -1.76 -7.42 16.20
N HIS A 5 -2.40 -7.13 17.33
CA HIS A 5 -2.24 -7.92 18.55
C HIS A 5 -2.88 -9.32 18.39
N VAL A 6 -4.05 -9.38 17.75
CA VAL A 6 -4.71 -10.64 17.39
C VAL A 6 -3.79 -11.49 16.50
N VAL A 7 -3.15 -10.87 15.51
CA VAL A 7 -2.18 -11.56 14.64
C VAL A 7 -0.96 -12.05 15.43
N ALA A 8 -0.46 -11.28 16.40
CA ALA A 8 0.68 -11.68 17.22
C ALA A 8 0.38 -12.95 18.02
N ASP A 9 -0.85 -13.10 18.52
CA ASP A 9 -1.31 -14.23 19.32
C ASP A 9 -1.71 -15.48 18.51
N HIS A 10 -1.70 -15.39 17.18
CA HIS A 10 -2.12 -16.47 16.28
C HIS A 10 -1.05 -16.84 15.26
N ASP A 11 -1.11 -18.06 14.73
CA ASP A 11 -0.20 -18.52 13.67
C ASP A 11 -0.76 -18.21 12.29
N CYS A 12 -0.73 -16.93 11.92
CA CYS A 12 -1.19 -16.46 10.62
C CYS A 12 -0.25 -15.42 10.00
N LEU A 13 -0.31 -15.33 8.68
CA LEU A 13 0.33 -14.25 7.92
C LEU A 13 -0.51 -12.98 8.00
N TYR A 14 0.16 -11.84 7.88
CA TYR A 14 -0.49 -10.53 7.90
C TYR A 14 -0.02 -9.65 6.75
N ILE A 15 -0.98 -9.25 5.93
CA ILE A 15 -0.75 -8.36 4.80
C ILE A 15 -0.93 -6.92 5.30
N VAL A 16 0.16 -6.17 5.32
CA VAL A 16 0.14 -4.73 5.59
C VAL A 16 -0.07 -4.03 4.26
N GLN A 17 -1.29 -3.52 4.04
CA GLN A 17 -1.64 -2.80 2.82
C GLN A 17 -1.60 -1.29 3.07
N HIS A 18 -0.95 -0.57 2.16
CA HIS A 18 -0.99 0.88 2.15
C HIS A 18 -2.36 1.40 1.71
N TRP A 19 -3.03 2.18 2.57
CA TRP A 19 -4.23 2.95 2.21
C TRP A 19 -4.37 4.15 3.13
N ARG A 20 -4.27 5.37 2.58
CA ARG A 20 -4.35 6.61 3.35
C ARG A 20 -5.69 6.81 4.06
N GLY A 21 -6.80 6.26 3.56
CA GLY A 21 -8.08 6.27 4.29
C GLY A 21 -8.04 5.51 5.63
N TRP A 22 -7.05 4.65 5.85
CA TRP A 22 -6.86 3.86 7.06
C TRP A 22 -5.64 4.28 7.89
N LEU A 23 -4.75 5.12 7.36
CA LEU A 23 -3.55 5.55 8.07
C LEU A 23 -3.91 6.43 9.29
N ALA A 24 -3.36 6.10 10.45
CA ALA A 24 -3.55 6.88 11.67
C ALA A 24 -2.99 8.31 11.47
N GLY A 25 -3.80 9.33 11.78
CA GLY A 25 -3.44 10.73 11.58
C GLY A 25 -3.45 11.18 10.11
N SER A 26 -3.94 10.34 9.20
CA SER A 26 -4.11 10.76 7.82
C SER A 26 -5.21 11.81 7.70
N LYS A 27 -5.04 12.68 6.71
CA LYS A 27 -6.05 13.66 6.26
C LYS A 27 -7.41 13.01 5.91
N GLY A 28 -7.44 11.69 5.69
CA GLY A 28 -8.63 10.90 5.38
C GLY A 28 -9.59 10.63 6.55
N ALA A 29 -9.30 11.10 7.77
CA ALA A 29 -10.27 11.09 8.87
C ALA A 29 -11.43 12.10 8.67
N ASN A 30 -11.30 13.02 7.71
CA ASN A 30 -12.37 13.89 7.24
C ASN A 30 -12.97 13.35 5.94
N PRO A 31 -14.31 13.14 5.85
CA PRO A 31 -14.99 12.52 4.71
C PRO A 31 -14.74 13.14 3.32
N ASP A 32 -14.20 14.36 3.24
CA ASP A 32 -14.09 15.14 2.00
C ASP A 32 -12.65 15.51 1.59
N GLN A 33 -11.62 14.96 2.24
CA GLN A 33 -10.23 15.32 1.90
C GLN A 33 -9.64 14.42 0.81
N ASP A 34 -9.05 15.05 -0.20
CA ASP A 34 -8.29 14.36 -1.24
C ASP A 34 -7.05 13.70 -0.65
N THR A 35 -7.02 12.36 -0.68
CA THR A 35 -5.91 11.55 -0.17
C THR A 35 -4.90 11.14 -1.26
N SER A 36 -5.10 11.60 -2.50
CA SER A 36 -4.29 11.23 -3.66
C SER A 36 -3.05 12.09 -3.87
N VAL A 37 -2.84 13.15 -3.07
CA VAL A 37 -1.69 14.04 -3.20
C VAL A 37 -0.46 13.46 -2.48
N TYR A 38 0.53 12.98 -3.24
CA TYR A 38 1.82 12.50 -2.71
C TYR A 38 2.90 13.57 -2.92
N GLU A 39 3.41 14.15 -1.83
CA GLU A 39 4.26 15.34 -1.83
C GLU A 39 5.65 15.06 -2.41
N HIS A 40 6.23 13.89 -2.11
CA HIS A 40 7.57 13.51 -2.59
C HIS A 40 7.51 12.51 -3.75
N GLY A 41 6.34 12.40 -4.39
CA GLY A 41 6.04 11.39 -5.40
C GLY A 41 5.51 10.09 -4.81
N VAL A 42 4.65 9.41 -5.56
CA VAL A 42 3.86 8.28 -5.05
C VAL A 42 4.71 7.12 -4.59
N LEU A 43 5.82 6.81 -5.27
CA LEU A 43 6.68 5.69 -4.90
C LEU A 43 7.31 5.89 -3.51
N THR A 44 7.94 7.05 -3.29
CA THR A 44 8.63 7.39 -2.03
C THR A 44 7.64 7.47 -0.87
N ASP A 45 6.57 8.25 -1.02
CA ASP A 45 5.60 8.44 0.04
C ASP A 45 4.91 7.11 0.43
N VAL A 46 4.52 6.28 -0.56
CA VAL A 46 3.88 4.98 -0.29
C VAL A 46 4.83 4.04 0.43
N HIS A 47 6.10 3.98 0.01
CA HIS A 47 7.11 3.19 0.69
C HIS A 47 7.25 3.62 2.15
N ASP A 48 7.47 4.91 2.40
CA ASP A 48 7.73 5.41 3.74
C ASP A 48 6.51 5.28 4.66
N GLU A 49 5.30 5.52 4.13
CA GLU A 49 4.04 5.31 4.85
C GLU A 49 3.83 3.82 5.18
N LEU A 50 4.08 2.94 4.22
CA LEU A 50 3.92 1.50 4.40
C LEU A 50 4.91 0.96 5.44
N MET A 51 6.17 1.42 5.42
CA MET A 51 7.17 1.01 6.40
C MET A 51 6.82 1.51 7.81
N ARG A 52 6.26 2.71 7.96
CA ARG A 52 5.70 3.16 9.24
C ARG A 52 4.54 2.28 9.74
N GLN A 53 3.69 1.77 8.84
CA GLN A 53 2.66 0.79 9.22
C GLN A 53 3.29 -0.52 9.69
N VAL A 54 4.32 -1.01 8.97
CA VAL A 54 5.08 -2.21 9.36
C VAL A 54 5.70 -2.04 10.74
N ASP A 55 6.32 -0.90 11.03
CA ASP A 55 6.89 -0.62 12.37
C ASP A 55 5.83 -0.70 13.47
N GLY A 56 4.63 -0.16 13.23
CA GLY A 56 3.51 -0.26 14.16
C GLY A 56 3.02 -1.71 14.37
N VAL A 57 3.08 -2.53 13.33
CA VAL A 57 2.71 -3.96 13.37
C VAL A 57 3.75 -4.78 14.14
N LEU A 58 5.04 -4.51 13.91
CA LEU A 58 6.14 -5.11 14.66
C LEU A 58 6.07 -4.73 16.14
N ALA A 59 5.82 -3.46 16.45
CA ALA A 59 5.67 -2.97 17.82
C ALA A 59 4.50 -3.63 18.57
N ALA A 60 3.49 -4.14 17.85
CA ALA A 60 2.37 -4.88 18.42
C ALA A 60 2.67 -6.36 18.69
N GLY A 61 3.87 -6.86 18.33
CA GLY A 61 4.34 -8.22 18.58
C GLY A 61 4.27 -9.18 17.39
N VAL A 62 3.85 -8.72 16.21
CA VAL A 62 3.85 -9.56 15.00
C VAL A 62 5.29 -9.82 14.56
N LYS A 63 5.62 -11.08 14.30
CA LYS A 63 6.97 -11.46 13.87
C LYS A 63 7.24 -11.03 12.41
N PRO A 64 8.45 -10.56 12.07
CA PRO A 64 8.78 -10.11 10.70
C PRO A 64 8.48 -11.14 9.60
N GLU A 65 8.75 -12.42 9.86
CA GLU A 65 8.52 -13.53 8.92
C GLU A 65 7.04 -13.79 8.60
N ARG A 66 6.11 -13.17 9.35
CA ARG A 66 4.66 -13.25 9.11
C ARG A 66 4.14 -12.08 8.28
N ILE A 67 4.96 -11.08 7.99
CA ILE A 67 4.54 -9.85 7.31
C ILE A 67 4.68 -10.02 5.80
N ILE A 68 3.63 -9.61 5.08
CA ILE A 68 3.62 -9.38 3.63
C ILE A 68 3.26 -7.91 3.44
N ILE A 69 3.93 -7.21 2.52
CA ILE A 69 3.64 -5.81 2.21
C ILE A 69 2.87 -5.67 0.90
N ASP A 70 1.89 -4.77 0.84
CA ASP A 70 1.13 -4.44 -0.37
C ASP A 70 1.09 -2.91 -0.56
N PRO A 71 1.67 -2.37 -1.67
CA PRO A 71 1.64 -0.94 -2.01
C PRO A 71 0.22 -0.36 -2.23
N GLY A 72 -0.81 -1.21 -2.29
CA GLY A 72 -2.21 -0.82 -2.28
C GLY A 72 -2.62 -0.08 -3.55
N LEU A 73 -2.43 -0.71 -4.71
CA LEU A 73 -2.85 -0.15 -6.01
C LEU A 73 -4.34 0.26 -5.95
N GLY A 74 -4.72 1.42 -6.49
CA GLY A 74 -6.10 1.90 -6.50
C GLY A 74 -6.63 2.44 -5.16
N PHE A 75 -5.94 2.23 -4.04
CA PHE A 75 -6.34 2.76 -2.74
C PHE A 75 -5.65 4.11 -2.49
N SER A 76 -6.45 5.19 -2.50
CA SER A 76 -5.95 6.59 -2.51
C SER A 76 -5.04 6.90 -3.70
N LYS A 77 -5.25 6.19 -4.83
CA LYS A 77 -4.44 6.25 -6.06
C LYS A 77 -5.37 6.17 -7.28
N PRO A 78 -6.04 7.28 -7.64
CA PRO A 78 -7.18 7.25 -8.56
C PRO A 78 -6.82 6.94 -10.02
N GLY A 79 -5.64 7.36 -10.47
CA GLY A 79 -5.24 7.31 -11.88
C GLY A 79 -3.95 6.53 -12.17
N ILE A 80 -3.56 6.49 -13.44
CA ILE A 80 -2.39 5.77 -13.96
C ILE A 80 -1.12 6.35 -13.35
N GLU A 81 -1.03 7.67 -13.27
CA GLU A 81 0.06 8.47 -12.70
C GLU A 81 0.36 8.11 -11.24
N HIS A 82 -0.62 7.54 -10.52
CA HIS A 82 -0.43 7.07 -9.16
C HIS A 82 -0.02 5.60 -9.08
N ASN A 83 -0.51 4.76 -9.99
CA ASN A 83 -0.37 3.30 -9.91
C ASN A 83 0.83 2.77 -10.70
N LEU A 84 1.11 3.35 -11.86
CA LEU A 84 2.20 2.91 -12.73
C LEU A 84 3.57 3.06 -12.05
N PRO A 85 3.90 4.15 -11.34
CA PRO A 85 5.18 4.26 -10.64
C PRO A 85 5.41 3.16 -9.59
N LEU A 86 4.34 2.63 -8.98
CA LEU A 86 4.44 1.55 -8.00
C LEU A 86 4.69 0.19 -8.65
N LEU A 87 4.13 -0.04 -9.84
CA LEU A 87 4.40 -1.24 -10.63
C LEU A 87 5.80 -1.24 -11.22
N THR A 88 6.30 -0.10 -11.69
CA THR A 88 7.65 0.01 -12.26
C THR A 88 8.72 0.08 -11.17
N GLY A 89 8.38 0.60 -9.99
CA GLY A 89 9.25 0.73 -8.82
C GLY A 89 9.23 -0.46 -7.85
N LEU A 90 8.82 -1.66 -8.28
CA LEU A 90 8.67 -2.82 -7.40
C LEU A 90 9.96 -3.18 -6.62
N GLU A 91 11.12 -2.93 -7.20
CA GLU A 91 12.40 -3.18 -6.53
C GLU A 91 12.56 -2.40 -5.22
N THR A 92 12.00 -1.19 -5.13
CA THR A 92 11.99 -0.40 -3.88
C THR A 92 11.32 -1.15 -2.75
N PHE A 93 10.20 -1.82 -3.03
CA PHE A 93 9.49 -2.63 -2.04
C PHE A 93 10.20 -3.95 -1.76
N ARG A 94 10.73 -4.62 -2.80
CA ARG A 94 11.47 -5.89 -2.64
C ARG A 94 12.74 -5.73 -1.81
N ALA A 95 13.41 -4.58 -1.90
CA ALA A 95 14.62 -4.27 -1.14
C ALA A 95 14.40 -4.23 0.39
N THR A 96 13.15 -4.12 0.86
CA THR A 96 12.80 -4.16 2.29
C THR A 96 12.98 -5.54 2.92
N GLY A 97 13.08 -6.60 2.11
CA GLY A 97 13.19 -7.99 2.56
C GLY A 97 11.85 -8.69 2.83
N TYR A 98 10.73 -7.97 2.77
CA TYR A 98 9.39 -8.56 2.91
C TYR A 98 8.87 -9.10 1.56
N PRO A 99 8.09 -10.20 1.57
CA PRO A 99 7.29 -10.59 0.42
C PRO A 99 6.36 -9.45 -0.01
N VAL A 100 6.28 -9.18 -1.31
CA VAL A 100 5.43 -8.12 -1.88
C VAL A 100 4.22 -8.75 -2.57
N LEU A 101 3.01 -8.36 -2.14
CA LEU A 101 1.76 -8.73 -2.80
C LEU A 101 1.29 -7.59 -3.72
N ILE A 102 0.77 -7.95 -4.90
CA ILE A 102 0.26 -6.98 -5.89
C ILE A 102 -1.16 -7.35 -6.32
N GLY A 103 -2.13 -6.58 -5.84
CA GLY A 103 -3.54 -6.69 -6.25
C GLY A 103 -3.89 -5.80 -7.43
N GLN A 104 -3.40 -6.10 -8.65
CA GLN A 104 -3.70 -5.30 -9.87
C GLN A 104 -4.96 -5.74 -10.63
N SER A 105 -5.36 -7.01 -10.47
CA SER A 105 -6.38 -7.67 -11.31
C SER A 105 -7.66 -6.84 -11.42
N ARG A 106 -8.07 -6.54 -12.68
CA ARG A 106 -9.29 -5.81 -13.05
C ARG A 106 -9.42 -4.41 -12.44
N LYS A 107 -8.33 -3.79 -11.98
CA LYS A 107 -8.40 -2.42 -11.48
C LYS A 107 -8.58 -1.43 -12.63
N ARG A 108 -9.36 -0.38 -12.35
CA ARG A 108 -9.73 0.67 -13.32
C ARG A 108 -8.53 1.27 -14.06
N PHE A 109 -7.41 1.48 -13.37
CA PHE A 109 -6.20 2.04 -13.99
C PHE A 109 -5.60 1.12 -15.06
N ILE A 110 -5.76 -0.21 -14.96
CA ILE A 110 -5.31 -1.15 -16.00
C ILE A 110 -6.11 -0.97 -17.28
N SER A 111 -7.44 -0.84 -17.15
CA SER A 111 -8.29 -0.52 -18.30
C SER A 111 -7.90 0.82 -18.92
N ALA A 112 -7.66 1.83 -18.09
CA ALA A 112 -7.24 3.15 -18.57
C ALA A 112 -5.89 3.10 -19.32
N MET A 113 -4.91 2.35 -18.81
CA MET A 113 -3.62 2.13 -19.48
C MET A 113 -3.79 1.44 -20.84
N LEU A 114 -4.64 0.43 -20.95
CA LEU A 114 -4.89 -0.26 -22.22
C LEU A 114 -5.53 0.67 -23.25
N THR A 115 -6.47 1.51 -22.83
CA THR A 115 -7.08 2.52 -23.69
C THR A 115 -6.06 3.57 -24.14
N GLU A 116 -5.22 4.08 -23.25
CA GLU A 116 -4.16 5.04 -23.60
C GLU A 116 -3.13 4.44 -24.57
N ALA A 117 -2.84 3.14 -24.43
CA ALA A 117 -1.96 2.40 -25.32
C ALA A 117 -2.61 1.99 -26.67
N GLY A 118 -3.90 2.32 -26.89
CA GLY A 118 -4.63 1.91 -28.11
C GLY A 118 -4.85 0.40 -28.25
N ALA A 119 -4.83 -0.33 -27.13
CA ALA A 119 -4.93 -1.78 -27.06
C ALA A 119 -6.28 -2.28 -26.51
N ALA A 120 -7.25 -1.37 -26.33
CA ALA A 120 -8.58 -1.64 -25.82
C ALA A 120 -9.66 -1.47 -26.91
#